data_AF-A0A7J3WPB9-F1
#
_entry.id   AF-A0A7J3WPB9-F1
#
_cell.length_a   1.000
_cell.length_b   1.000
_cell.length_c   1.000
_cell.angle_alpha   90.00
_cell.angle_beta   90.00
_cell.angle_gamma   90.00
#
_symmetry.space_group_name_H-M   'P 1'
#
loop_
_entity.id
_entity.type
_entity.pdbx_description
1 polymer ?
#
loop_
_entity_poly.entity_id
_entity_poly.type
_entity_poly.pdbx_seq_one_letter_code
_entity_poly.pdbx_strand_id
1 'polypeptide(L)'
;MENDTGISLRGDEMNEPTVELIGPSWLENRLDKDIRILDAQPNIHDYIQEHVPGAVYFNEGLLRVPYLGRPGAYVDDEVVTRNFERVGITPSTPVAVYTAKGVFSKMGEGLAQTMMAYSLARFGVENVYVLNGGLDRWKEEERELTQVF
;
A
#
# COMPACT_ATOMS: atom_id res chain seq x y z
N MET A 1 -10.42 1.39 -41.95
CA MET A 1 -10.52 0.30 -40.96
C MET A 1 -9.91 0.84 -39.69
N GLU A 2 -10.73 1.54 -38.91
CA GLU A 2 -10.41 2.01 -37.56
C GLU A 2 -10.67 0.85 -36.61
N ASN A 3 -9.66 0.47 -35.82
CA ASN A 3 -9.85 -0.49 -34.75
C ASN A 3 -10.27 0.27 -33.50
N ASP A 4 -11.59 0.29 -33.32
CA ASP A 4 -12.29 0.58 -32.08
C ASP A 4 -11.91 -0.48 -31.03
N THR A 5 -11.02 -0.13 -30.11
CA THR A 5 -10.88 -0.83 -28.82
C THR A 5 -11.53 0.02 -27.74
N GLY A 6 -12.83 0.25 -27.87
CA GLY A 6 -13.70 0.66 -26.80
C GLY A 6 -13.72 -0.38 -25.68
N ILE A 7 -12.73 -0.32 -24.79
CA ILE A 7 -12.86 -0.91 -23.46
C ILE A 7 -13.66 0.09 -22.63
N SER A 8 -14.98 -0.07 -22.65
CA SER A 8 -15.88 0.54 -21.67
C SER A 8 -15.67 -0.16 -20.33
N LEU A 9 -14.89 0.44 -19.44
CA LEU A 9 -14.81 0.08 -18.02
C LEU A 9 -15.26 1.25 -17.16
N ARG A 10 -16.45 1.78 -17.41
CA ARG A 10 -17.11 2.73 -16.49
C ARG A 10 -18.61 2.46 -16.49
N GLY A 11 -19.01 1.46 -15.70
CA GLY A 11 -20.40 1.19 -15.35
C GLY A 11 -20.55 1.28 -13.83
N ASP A 12 -21.50 2.13 -13.43
CA ASP A 12 -22.16 2.30 -12.13
C ASP A 12 -21.33 2.84 -10.95
N GLU A 13 -21.63 4.09 -10.58
CA GLU A 13 -21.30 4.85 -9.35
C GLU A 13 -20.31 4.20 -8.36
N MET A 14 -19.08 3.91 -8.80
CA MET A 14 -17.98 3.69 -7.88
C MET A 14 -17.51 5.08 -7.43
N ASN A 15 -17.58 5.36 -6.12
CA ASN A 15 -16.98 6.56 -5.56
C ASN A 15 -15.54 6.68 -6.06
N GLU A 16 -15.15 7.87 -6.51
CA GLU A 16 -13.75 8.10 -6.88
C GLU A 16 -12.88 7.80 -5.65
N PRO A 17 -11.81 6.98 -5.80
CA PRO A 17 -10.97 6.62 -4.68
C PRO A 17 -10.32 7.88 -4.11
N THR A 18 -10.37 8.03 -2.78
CA THR A 18 -9.67 9.10 -2.09
C THR A 18 -8.26 8.64 -1.72
N VAL A 19 -7.29 9.53 -1.90
CA VAL A 19 -5.92 9.34 -1.44
C VAL A 19 -5.56 10.53 -0.56
N GLU A 20 -5.47 10.31 0.74
CA GLU A 20 -5.25 11.37 1.72
C GLU A 20 -3.90 11.21 2.42
N LEU A 21 -3.22 12.34 2.66
CA LEU A 21 -1.97 12.36 3.42
C LEU A 21 -2.30 12.55 4.91
N ILE A 22 -1.92 11.58 5.75
CA ILE A 22 -2.20 11.58 7.20
C ILE A 22 -0.92 11.73 8.02
N GLY A 23 -1.02 12.28 9.24
CA GLY A 23 0.09 12.34 10.18
C GLY A 23 0.16 11.13 11.12
N PRO A 24 1.31 10.87 11.77
CA PRO A 24 1.46 9.77 12.74
C PRO A 24 0.40 9.76 13.85
N SER A 25 0.08 10.91 14.47
CA SER A 25 -0.97 10.99 15.48
C SER A 25 -2.35 10.53 14.99
N TRP A 26 -2.67 10.72 13.70
CA TRP A 26 -3.97 10.31 13.15
C TRP A 26 -4.08 8.79 13.08
N LEU A 27 -2.98 8.13 12.67
CA LEU A 27 -2.90 6.68 12.53
C LEU A 27 -2.83 5.98 13.89
N GLU A 28 -2.06 6.53 14.84
CA GLU A 28 -1.98 6.01 16.21
C GLU A 28 -3.36 5.93 16.88
N ASN A 29 -4.19 6.97 16.71
CA ASN A 29 -5.56 6.99 17.23
C ASN A 29 -6.51 5.99 16.54
N ARG A 30 -6.02 5.19 15.58
CA ARG A 30 -6.79 4.24 14.77
C ARG A 30 -6.20 2.83 14.72
N LEU A 31 -5.15 2.53 15.48
CA LEU A 31 -4.53 1.19 15.47
C LEU A 31 -5.53 0.08 15.82
N ASP A 32 -6.47 0.35 16.73
CA ASP A 32 -7.53 -0.61 17.14
C ASP A 32 -8.86 -0.41 16.39
N LYS A 33 -8.84 0.20 15.20
CA LYS A 33 -10.04 0.48 14.40
C LYS A 33 -10.05 -0.38 13.13
N ASP A 34 -11.16 -0.32 12.41
CA ASP A 34 -11.34 -1.02 11.14
C ASP A 34 -10.57 -0.33 10.01
N ILE A 35 -9.24 -0.44 10.05
CA ILE A 35 -8.30 0.05 9.03
C ILE A 35 -7.22 -1.02 8.79
N ARG A 36 -6.87 -1.23 7.52
CA ARG A 36 -5.73 -2.06 7.15
C ARG A 36 -4.49 -1.19 7.08
N ILE A 37 -3.43 -1.57 7.79
CA ILE A 37 -2.14 -0.87 7.73
C ILE A 37 -1.19 -1.73 6.90
N LEU A 38 -0.66 -1.16 5.80
CA LEU A 38 0.33 -1.80 4.94
C LEU A 38 1.70 -1.20 5.16
N ASP A 39 2.64 -2.08 5.48
CA ASP A 39 4.06 -1.78 5.46
C ASP A 39 4.65 -2.16 4.09
N ALA A 40 5.02 -1.15 3.31
CA ALA A 40 5.66 -1.29 2.01
C ALA A 40 7.19 -1.09 2.09
N GLN A 41 7.83 -1.45 3.20
CA GLN A 41 9.29 -1.43 3.32
C GLN A 41 9.96 -2.32 2.27
N PRO A 42 11.22 -2.00 1.89
CA PRO A 42 11.86 -2.63 0.73
C PRO A 42 12.22 -4.10 0.93
N ASN A 43 12.27 -4.59 2.17
CA ASN A 43 12.56 -5.98 2.47
C ASN A 43 11.76 -6.50 3.67
N ILE A 44 11.34 -7.76 3.63
CA ILE A 44 10.62 -8.41 4.73
C ILE A 44 11.43 -8.42 6.04
N HIS A 45 12.76 -8.48 5.96
CA HIS A 45 13.64 -8.37 7.12
C HIS A 45 13.60 -6.98 7.75
N ASP A 46 13.26 -5.93 6.99
CA ASP A 46 13.08 -4.60 7.58
C ASP A 46 11.82 -4.56 8.44
N TYR A 47 10.71 -5.10 7.92
CA TYR A 47 9.45 -5.24 8.65
C TYR A 47 9.60 -6.11 9.91
N ILE A 48 10.24 -7.27 9.82
CA ILE A 48 10.43 -8.18 10.98
C ILE A 48 11.17 -7.48 12.12
N GLN A 49 12.09 -6.55 11.80
CA GLN A 49 12.86 -5.84 12.81
C GLN A 49 12.05 -4.74 13.51
N GLU A 50 11.26 -3.99 12.74
CA GLU A 50 10.41 -2.92 13.26
C GLU A 50 9.29 -2.56 12.28
N HIS A 51 8.07 -2.44 12.79
CA HIS A 51 6.91 -1.95 12.05
C HIS A 51 5.87 -1.33 13.00
N VAL A 52 4.91 -0.59 12.43
CA VAL A 52 3.75 -0.04 13.17
C VAL A 52 2.87 -1.19 13.67
N PRO A 53 2.39 -1.17 14.93
CA PRO A 53 1.48 -2.20 15.45
C PRO A 53 0.27 -2.45 14.55
N GLY A 54 -0.03 -3.72 14.28
CA GLY A 54 -1.14 -4.13 13.41
C GLY A 54 -0.86 -4.01 11.90
N ALA A 55 0.32 -3.54 11.50
CA ALA A 55 0.70 -3.48 10.09
C ALA A 55 0.99 -4.87 9.51
N VAL A 56 0.63 -5.07 8.24
CA VAL A 56 0.96 -6.26 7.46
C VAL A 56 2.00 -5.88 6.41
N TYR A 57 3.05 -6.70 6.27
CA TYR A 57 4.02 -6.53 5.20
C TYR A 57 3.40 -6.77 3.82
N PHE A 58 3.43 -5.77 2.96
CA PHE A 58 2.94 -5.86 1.58
C PHE A 58 3.73 -4.91 0.66
N ASN A 59 4.71 -5.47 -0.05
CA ASN A 59 5.59 -4.73 -0.94
C ASN A 59 5.04 -4.63 -2.39
N GLU A 60 5.32 -3.52 -3.06
CA GLU A 60 4.85 -3.23 -4.41
C GLU A 60 5.36 -4.19 -5.50
N GLY A 61 6.43 -4.94 -5.22
CA GLY A 61 6.93 -6.02 -6.06
C GLY A 61 5.95 -7.19 -6.20
N LEU A 62 4.96 -7.30 -5.32
CA LEU A 62 3.89 -8.30 -5.41
C LEU A 62 2.85 -7.97 -6.50
N LEU A 63 2.83 -6.73 -6.99
CA LEU A 63 1.86 -6.26 -7.98
C LEU A 63 2.43 -6.14 -9.39
N ARG A 64 3.76 -6.20 -9.55
CA ARG A 64 4.42 -5.88 -10.81
C ARG A 64 5.50 -6.90 -11.14
N VAL A 65 5.51 -7.34 -12.39
CA VAL A 65 6.51 -8.27 -12.93
C VAL A 65 6.90 -7.86 -14.36
N PRO A 66 8.07 -8.28 -14.85
CA PRO A 66 8.43 -8.02 -16.24
C PRO A 66 7.45 -8.67 -17.22
N TYR A 67 6.99 -7.92 -18.23
CA TYR A 67 6.14 -8.45 -19.29
C TYR A 67 6.56 -7.90 -20.65
N LEU A 68 6.94 -8.81 -21.57
CA LEU A 68 7.38 -8.49 -22.94
C LEU A 68 8.41 -7.35 -23.00
N GLY A 69 9.43 -7.40 -22.14
CA GLY A 69 10.51 -6.39 -22.08
C GLY A 69 10.19 -5.13 -21.27
N ARG A 70 8.96 -4.97 -20.74
CA ARG A 70 8.63 -3.89 -19.80
C ARG A 70 8.98 -4.33 -18.38
N PRO A 71 9.85 -3.63 -17.63
CA PRO A 71 10.42 -4.15 -16.37
C PRO A 71 9.45 -4.16 -15.17
N GLY A 72 8.39 -3.34 -15.19
CA GLY A 72 7.46 -3.19 -14.05
C GLY A 72 6.02 -3.06 -14.50
N ALA A 73 5.55 -3.97 -15.36
CA ALA A 73 4.15 -4.04 -15.73
C ALA A 73 3.33 -4.64 -14.57
N TYR A 74 2.10 -4.18 -14.40
CA TYR A 74 1.19 -4.86 -13.46
C TYR A 74 0.95 -6.30 -13.90
N VAL A 75 0.81 -7.19 -12.92
CA VAL A 75 0.24 -8.54 -13.12
C VAL A 75 -1.24 -8.44 -13.48
N ASP A 76 -1.83 -9.54 -13.91
CA ASP A 76 -3.25 -9.62 -14.24
C ASP A 76 -4.12 -9.19 -13.04
N ASP A 77 -5.24 -8.52 -13.33
CA ASP A 77 -6.14 -7.95 -12.31
C ASP A 77 -6.57 -9.00 -11.26
N GLU A 78 -6.85 -10.24 -11.68
CA GLU A 78 -7.20 -11.35 -10.78
C GLU A 78 -6.11 -11.65 -9.75
N VAL A 79 -4.83 -11.55 -10.16
CA VAL A 79 -3.70 -11.77 -9.26
C VAL A 79 -3.59 -10.62 -8.26
N VAL A 80 -3.79 -9.38 -8.71
CA VAL A 80 -3.82 -8.20 -7.81
C VAL A 80 -4.95 -8.32 -6.79
N THR A 81 -6.18 -8.60 -7.25
CA THR A 81 -7.35 -8.78 -6.38
C THR A 81 -7.09 -9.88 -5.35
N ARG A 82 -6.58 -11.03 -5.77
CA ARG A 82 -6.29 -12.15 -4.86
C ARG A 82 -5.18 -11.83 -3.85
N ASN A 83 -4.19 -11.03 -4.23
CA ASN A 83 -3.16 -10.55 -3.31
C ASN A 83 -3.75 -9.60 -2.26
N PHE A 84 -4.64 -8.68 -2.66
CA PHE A 84 -5.36 -7.78 -1.74
C PHE A 84 -6.26 -8.54 -0.77
N GLU A 85 -7.07 -9.48 -1.26
CA GLU A 85 -7.94 -10.32 -0.42
C GLU A 85 -7.13 -11.09 0.63
N ARG A 86 -5.95 -11.61 0.25
CA ARG A 86 -5.06 -12.36 1.16
C ARG A 86 -4.58 -11.53 2.34
N VAL A 87 -4.47 -10.21 2.19
CA VAL A 87 -4.14 -9.27 3.26
C VAL A 87 -5.37 -8.55 3.82
N GLY A 88 -6.57 -9.05 3.53
CA GLY A 88 -7.83 -8.55 4.08
C GLY A 88 -8.23 -7.17 3.55
N ILE A 89 -7.92 -6.87 2.28
CA ILE A 89 -8.35 -5.65 1.59
C ILE A 89 -9.50 -5.98 0.65
N THR A 90 -10.57 -5.19 0.76
CA THR A 90 -11.72 -5.13 -0.14
C THR A 90 -11.87 -3.69 -0.65
N PRO A 91 -12.70 -3.42 -1.67
CA PRO A 91 -12.93 -2.05 -2.15
C PRO A 91 -13.28 -1.04 -1.03
N SER A 92 -14.10 -1.45 -0.06
CA SER A 92 -14.53 -0.58 1.04
C SER A 92 -13.59 -0.59 2.25
N THR A 93 -12.54 -1.42 2.28
CA THR A 93 -11.58 -1.47 3.40
C THR A 93 -10.76 -0.18 3.41
N PRO A 94 -10.75 0.60 4.49
CA PRO A 94 -9.84 1.74 4.61
C PRO A 94 -8.40 1.24 4.72
N VAL A 95 -7.47 1.78 3.93
CA VAL A 95 -6.07 1.31 3.89
C VAL A 95 -5.11 2.44 4.15
N ALA A 96 -4.31 2.35 5.21
CA ALA A 96 -3.15 3.20 5.43
C ALA A 96 -1.88 2.52 4.91
N VAL A 97 -1.03 3.27 4.22
CA VAL A 97 0.23 2.77 3.66
C VAL A 97 1.39 3.63 4.14
N TYR A 98 2.48 2.98 4.51
CA TYR A 98 3.76 3.64 4.77
C TYR A 98 4.92 2.82 4.22
N THR A 99 6.07 3.47 4.12
CA THR A 99 7.36 2.81 3.93
C THR A 99 8.43 3.58 4.73
N ALA A 100 9.69 3.15 4.65
CA ALA A 100 10.82 3.86 5.21
C ALA A 100 12.13 3.39 4.56
N LYS A 101 13.24 4.03 4.97
CA LYS A 101 14.55 3.45 4.73
C LYS A 101 14.72 2.21 5.62
N GLY A 102 14.80 1.04 4.99
CA GLY A 102 14.86 -0.26 5.66
C GLY A 102 16.02 -0.36 6.66
N VAL A 103 15.70 -0.73 7.91
CA VAL A 103 16.70 -0.85 8.98
C VAL A 103 17.71 -1.97 8.75
N PHE A 104 17.33 -3.04 8.05
CA PHE A 104 18.17 -4.18 7.71
C PHE A 104 18.81 -4.00 6.33
N SER A 105 18.00 -3.78 5.30
CA SER A 105 18.45 -3.67 3.91
C SER A 105 19.26 -2.41 3.65
N LYS A 106 19.04 -1.35 4.45
CA LYS A 106 19.57 0.01 4.25
C LYS A 106 19.13 0.65 2.93
N MET A 107 18.13 0.07 2.27
CA MET A 107 17.53 0.53 1.03
C MET A 107 16.25 1.33 1.31
N GLY A 108 15.65 1.90 0.26
CA GLY A 108 14.38 2.64 0.35
C GLY A 108 14.57 4.15 0.32
N GLU A 109 13.72 4.81 -0.44
CA GLU A 109 13.72 6.26 -0.70
C GLU A 109 12.35 6.90 -0.46
N GLY A 110 11.43 6.18 0.18
CA GLY A 110 10.07 6.68 0.48
C GLY A 110 9.06 6.53 -0.65
N LEU A 111 9.47 6.16 -1.87
CA LEU A 111 8.56 6.10 -3.03
C LEU A 111 7.60 4.90 -3.06
N ALA A 112 7.88 3.84 -2.29
CA ALA A 112 7.03 2.65 -2.28
C ALA A 112 5.60 2.96 -1.80
N GLN A 113 5.44 3.84 -0.80
CA GLN A 113 4.12 4.17 -0.26
C GLN A 113 3.23 4.92 -1.27
N THR A 114 3.81 5.77 -2.13
CA THR A 114 3.02 6.49 -3.16
C THR A 114 2.65 5.55 -4.31
N MET A 115 3.55 4.65 -4.70
CA MET A 115 3.25 3.59 -5.67
C MET A 115 2.17 2.63 -5.16
N MET A 116 2.19 2.26 -3.88
CA MET A 116 1.12 1.46 -3.27
C MET A 116 -0.19 2.20 -3.18
N ALA A 117 -0.18 3.47 -2.77
CA ALA A 117 -1.41 4.27 -2.76
C ALA A 117 -2.05 4.37 -4.16
N TYR A 118 -1.23 4.62 -5.19
CA TYR A 118 -1.71 4.61 -6.58
C TYR A 118 -2.28 3.25 -6.98
N SER A 119 -1.63 2.15 -6.62
CA SER A 119 -2.08 0.81 -6.99
C SER A 119 -3.40 0.47 -6.31
N LEU A 120 -3.54 0.73 -5.01
CA LEU A 120 -4.80 0.53 -4.27
C LEU A 120 -5.96 1.29 -4.94
N ALA A 121 -5.76 2.59 -5.20
CA ALA A 121 -6.77 3.41 -5.86
C ALA A 121 -7.08 2.91 -7.29
N ARG A 122 -6.06 2.54 -8.07
CA ARG A 122 -6.21 2.00 -9.43
C ARG A 122 -7.06 0.73 -9.46
N PHE A 123 -6.93 -0.12 -8.44
CA PHE A 123 -7.63 -1.40 -8.33
C PHE A 123 -8.87 -1.33 -7.43
N GLY A 124 -9.42 -0.13 -7.22
CA GLY A 124 -10.77 0.06 -6.70
C GLY A 124 -10.89 0.14 -5.17
N VAL A 125 -9.80 0.35 -4.44
CA VAL A 125 -9.86 0.66 -3.00
C VAL A 125 -10.30 2.11 -2.82
N GLU A 126 -11.41 2.31 -2.12
CA GLU A 126 -12.11 3.60 -2.03
C GLU A 126 -11.42 4.60 -1.10
N ASN A 127 -10.84 4.15 0.02
CA ASN A 127 -10.29 5.01 1.07
C ASN A 127 -8.82 4.66 1.34
N VAL A 128 -7.90 5.45 0.77
CA VAL A 128 -6.46 5.22 0.89
C VAL A 128 -5.80 6.38 1.65
N TYR A 129 -4.98 6.04 2.63
CA TYR A 129 -4.22 6.99 3.44
C TYR A 129 -2.73 6.74 3.30
N VAL A 130 -1.96 7.81 3.13
CA VAL A 130 -0.50 7.76 3.05
C VAL A 130 0.08 8.36 4.33
N LEU A 131 0.93 7.62 5.04
CA LEU A 131 1.57 8.14 6.24
C LEU A 131 2.65 9.16 5.86
N ASN A 132 2.40 10.42 6.21
CA ASN A 132 3.32 11.53 5.95
C ASN A 132 4.60 11.35 6.78
N GLY A 133 5.74 11.21 6.08
CA GLY A 133 7.03 10.95 6.71
C GLY A 133 7.32 9.47 6.99
N GLY A 134 6.39 8.56 6.66
CA GLY A 134 6.61 7.12 6.76
C GLY A 134 6.93 6.61 8.16
N LEU A 135 7.60 5.45 8.25
CA LEU A 135 8.06 4.91 9.54
C LEU A 135 9.17 5.78 10.15
N ASP A 136 9.97 6.46 9.34
CA ASP A 136 11.06 7.31 9.82
C ASP A 136 10.52 8.40 10.76
N ARG A 137 9.48 9.13 10.33
CA ARG A 137 8.81 10.13 11.19
C ARG A 137 8.07 9.50 12.36
N TRP A 138 7.43 8.34 12.18
CA TRP A 138 6.79 7.61 13.27
C TRP A 138 7.77 7.33 14.42
N LYS A 139 9.00 6.93 14.07
CA LYS A 139 10.10 6.70 15.01
C LYS A 139 10.65 7.98 15.63
N GLU A 140 10.83 9.04 14.84
CA GLU A 140 11.26 10.35 15.32
C GLU A 140 10.30 10.94 16.35
N GLU A 141 9.00 10.63 16.24
CA GLU A 141 7.96 10.99 17.21
C GLU A 141 7.85 9.99 18.38
N GLU A 142 8.82 9.09 18.55
CA GLU A 142 8.93 8.12 19.67
C GLU A 142 7.70 7.21 19.85
N ARG A 143 7.03 6.87 18.75
CA ARG A 143 5.83 6.04 18.76
C ARG A 143 6.16 4.56 18.82
N GLU A 144 5.19 3.77 19.31
CA GLU A 144 5.35 2.34 19.50
C GLU A 144 5.66 1.61 18.19
N LEU A 145 6.62 0.70 18.25
CA LEU A 145 6.96 -0.25 17.20
C LEU A 145 6.77 -1.65 17.74
N THR A 146 6.55 -2.61 16.85
CA THR A 146 6.44 -4.02 17.23
C THR A 146 7.22 -4.93 16.29
N GLN A 147 7.33 -6.19 16.71
CA GLN A 147 7.86 -7.32 15.95
C GLN A 147 6.83 -8.47 15.87
N VAL A 148 5.59 -8.21 16.30
CA VAL A 148 4.48 -9.19 16.31
C VAL A 148 3.75 -9.14 14.98
N PHE A 149 3.70 -10.27 14.27
CA PHE A 149 3.08 -10.43 12.95
C PHE A 149 2.22 -11.70 12.86
#